data_AF-X0TMH3-F1
#
_entry.id   AF-X0TMH3-F1
#
_cell.length_a   1.000
_cell.length_b   1.000
_cell.length_c   1.000
_cell.angle_alpha   90.00
_cell.angle_beta   90.00
_cell.angle_gamma   90.00
#
_symmetry.space_group_name_H-M   'P 1'
#
loop_
_entity.id
_entity.type
_entity.pdbx_description
1 polymer ?
#
loop_
_entity_poly.entity_id
_entity_poly.type
_entity_poly.pdbx_seq_one_letter_code
_entity_poly.pdbx_strand_id
1 'polypeptide(L)'
;MNDLLRPTTRLALLLGLAALLPLTPGCNDDRSEGRQLIVLGFDGLDPKLCREMMNQGRLPNIARLRDAGGFKPLGTSTPPQSPVAWCTLTTGTNPGMHGIFDFIHRKPETYLPYSATAETRKVEKWYDCLLPEHIPFGRYRFELAGSEVVNLRQGKPFWEYLTESGIPTRVYRMPANYPPTPSKGADFACLSDMGTPDIQGTTGTFTYFTDDPFRRKFSGGGGELVQITFINDQAEVAFHGPPDSLLKPETDAKGRPKSPKPVETPLTIYRDPTEPTVRLVWENRQVVLTEGEWTDWHPVEFKLGPRWPFTDLPILPTTKSIGRFYLKQVRPVFQLYVSPLNVDPLNPALPISQPKD
;
A
#
# COMPACT_ATOMS: atom_id res chain seq x y z
N MET A 1 97.44 -2.63 -0.45
CA MET A 1 98.01 -3.25 -1.67
C MET A 1 96.85 -3.42 -2.64
N ASN A 2 96.82 -2.51 -3.62
CA ASN A 2 96.07 -2.48 -4.87
C ASN A 2 94.53 -2.65 -4.89
N ASP A 3 93.92 -1.54 -5.31
CA ASP A 3 92.63 -1.28 -5.95
C ASP A 3 92.09 -2.37 -6.91
N LEU A 4 90.76 -2.36 -7.13
CA LEU A 4 90.14 -1.81 -8.36
C LEU A 4 88.62 -2.12 -8.46
N LEU A 5 87.81 -1.04 -8.55
CA LEU A 5 86.63 -0.82 -9.44
C LEU A 5 85.39 -1.74 -9.25
N ARG A 6 84.11 -1.32 -9.24
CA ARG A 6 83.35 -0.19 -9.84
C ARG A 6 81.88 -0.18 -9.30
N PRO A 7 81.03 0.82 -9.64
CA PRO A 7 79.97 1.37 -8.78
C PRO A 7 78.52 0.96 -9.10
N THR A 8 77.61 1.29 -8.16
CA THR A 8 76.16 1.64 -8.30
C THR A 8 75.24 0.59 -8.97
N THR A 9 74.07 0.22 -8.42
CA THR A 9 72.91 1.10 -8.19
C THR A 9 71.84 0.34 -7.38
N ARG A 10 71.05 1.10 -6.63
CA ARG A 10 69.90 0.73 -5.79
C ARG A 10 68.81 -0.07 -6.54
N LEU A 11 68.08 -0.93 -5.81
CA LEU A 11 66.61 -0.84 -5.55
C LEU A 11 66.04 -2.23 -5.25
N ALA A 12 65.30 -2.39 -4.13
CA ALA A 12 64.02 -3.11 -4.03
C ALA A 12 63.77 -3.75 -2.64
N LEU A 13 62.64 -3.34 -2.05
CA LEU A 13 61.78 -4.05 -1.10
C LEU A 13 62.29 -4.39 0.32
N LEU A 14 62.11 -3.42 1.21
CA LEU A 14 61.74 -3.65 2.61
C LEU A 14 60.39 -2.96 2.84
N LEU A 15 59.33 -3.75 3.08
CA LEU A 15 58.14 -3.41 3.88
C LEU A 15 57.15 -4.57 3.74
N GLY A 16 57.24 -5.53 4.67
CA GLY A 16 56.32 -6.65 4.78
C GLY A 16 56.09 -6.99 6.25
N LEU A 17 54.83 -6.93 6.65
CA LEU A 17 54.23 -7.45 7.88
C LEU A 17 54.48 -6.70 9.20
N ALA A 18 53.63 -5.70 9.47
CA ALA A 18 53.07 -5.50 10.80
C ALA A 18 51.66 -4.85 10.71
N ALA A 19 50.70 -5.48 11.38
CA ALA A 19 49.37 -4.99 11.75
C ALA A 19 48.28 -4.86 10.65
N LEU A 20 47.69 -6.00 10.26
CA LEU A 20 46.29 -6.06 9.81
C LEU A 20 45.45 -6.64 10.95
N LEU A 21 44.92 -5.77 11.80
CA LEU A 21 43.78 -6.10 12.68
C LEU A 21 42.55 -6.30 11.78
N PRO A 22 41.76 -7.37 11.98
CA PRO A 22 40.48 -7.48 11.30
C PRO A 22 39.54 -6.42 11.89
N LEU A 23 39.27 -5.37 11.10
CA LEU A 23 38.11 -4.50 11.31
C LEU A 23 36.86 -5.34 11.07
N THR A 24 36.42 -6.05 12.10
CA THR A 24 35.04 -6.52 12.17
C THR A 24 34.16 -5.27 12.14
N PRO A 25 33.18 -5.15 11.22
CA PRO A 25 32.18 -4.10 11.35
C PRO A 25 31.39 -4.44 12.61
N GLY A 26 31.77 -3.83 13.72
CA GLY A 26 30.90 -3.77 14.87
C GLY A 26 29.60 -3.14 14.38
N CYS A 27 28.48 -3.83 14.56
CA CYS A 27 27.20 -3.16 14.68
C CYS A 27 27.35 -2.16 15.83
N ASN A 28 27.79 -0.94 15.52
CA ASN A 28 27.49 0.20 16.34
C ASN A 28 25.97 0.32 16.25
N ASP A 29 25.32 -0.26 17.24
CA ASP A 29 23.98 0.10 17.63
C ASP A 29 24.09 1.56 18.09
N ASP A 30 24.01 2.50 17.14
CA ASP A 30 23.82 3.94 17.36
C ASP A 30 22.43 4.11 17.99
N ARG A 31 22.23 3.53 19.17
CA ARG A 31 21.11 3.88 20.04
C ARG A 31 21.41 5.30 20.47
N SER A 32 20.64 6.24 19.94
CA SER A 32 20.69 7.61 20.41
C SER A 32 20.63 7.59 21.95
N GLU A 33 21.60 8.22 22.61
CA GLU A 33 21.64 8.33 24.08
C GLU A 33 20.49 9.20 24.66
N GLY A 34 19.53 9.58 23.81
CA GLY A 34 18.36 10.38 24.14
C GLY A 34 17.17 9.56 24.61
N ARG A 35 16.21 10.24 25.24
CA ARG A 35 14.90 9.66 25.56
C ARG A 35 14.15 9.36 24.27
N GLN A 36 13.66 8.13 24.14
CA GLN A 36 12.77 7.73 23.05
C GLN A 36 11.31 8.12 23.36
N LEU A 37 10.59 8.57 22.34
CA LEU A 37 9.15 8.83 22.41
C LEU A 37 8.43 7.85 21.49
N ILE A 38 7.43 7.15 22.03
CA ILE A 38 6.52 6.31 21.27
C ILE A 38 5.11 6.90 21.38
N VAL A 39 4.49 7.14 20.23
CA VAL A 39 3.09 7.58 20.12
C VAL A 39 2.30 6.42 19.54
N LEU A 40 1.29 5.95 20.28
CA LEU A 40 0.38 4.88 19.82
C LEU A 40 -0.98 5.48 19.52
N GLY A 41 -1.43 5.34 18.28
CA GLY A 41 -2.74 5.76 17.82
C GLY A 41 -3.73 4.60 17.82
N PHE A 42 -4.91 4.79 18.42
CA PHE A 42 -6.02 3.83 18.39
C PHE A 42 -7.25 4.52 17.81
N ASP A 43 -7.71 4.09 16.63
CA ASP A 43 -8.93 4.64 16.03
C ASP A 43 -10.16 4.22 16.86
N GLY A 44 -11.09 5.15 17.05
CA GLY A 44 -12.35 4.92 17.77
C GLY A 44 -12.21 4.59 19.27
N LEU A 45 -11.07 4.86 19.90
CA LEU A 45 -10.84 4.56 21.32
C LEU A 45 -11.65 5.48 22.24
N ASP A 46 -12.75 4.97 22.82
CA ASP A 46 -13.60 5.71 23.74
C ASP A 46 -13.03 5.73 25.18
N PRO A 47 -12.80 6.91 25.79
CA PRO A 47 -12.20 7.00 27.12
C PRO A 47 -13.10 6.51 28.26
N LYS A 48 -14.42 6.47 28.08
CA LYS A 48 -15.36 5.92 29.07
C LYS A 48 -15.30 4.41 29.05
N LEU A 49 -15.33 3.78 27.86
CA LEU A 49 -15.18 2.33 27.71
C LEU A 49 -13.82 1.86 28.25
N CYS A 50 -12.73 2.58 27.95
CA CYS A 50 -11.42 2.27 28.53
C CYS A 50 -11.44 2.28 30.06
N ARG A 51 -12.11 3.26 30.68
CA ARG A 51 -12.20 3.36 32.14
C ARG A 51 -12.97 2.19 32.74
N GLU A 52 -14.11 1.86 32.15
CA GLU A 52 -14.91 0.70 32.56
C GLU A 52 -14.11 -0.59 32.47
N MET A 53 -13.46 -0.84 31.33
CA MET A 53 -12.67 -2.06 31.11
C MET A 53 -11.41 -2.12 31.99
N MET A 54 -10.78 -0.98 32.32
CA MET A 54 -9.71 -0.93 33.33
C MET A 54 -10.23 -1.32 34.71
N ASN A 55 -11.39 -0.81 35.13
CA ASN A 55 -11.99 -1.14 36.42
C ASN A 55 -12.40 -2.63 36.52
N GLN A 56 -12.75 -3.24 35.39
CA GLN A 56 -13.02 -4.68 35.28
C GLN A 56 -11.75 -5.53 35.20
N GLY A 57 -10.55 -4.94 35.24
CA GLY A 57 -9.27 -5.66 35.10
C GLY A 57 -8.95 -6.15 33.69
N ARG A 58 -9.72 -5.72 32.67
CA ARG A 58 -9.57 -6.18 31.26
C ARG A 58 -8.52 -5.41 30.47
N LEU A 59 -8.11 -4.23 30.95
CA LEU A 59 -7.05 -3.39 30.33
C LEU A 59 -5.90 -3.10 31.32
N PRO A 60 -5.19 -4.14 31.81
CA PRO A 60 -4.18 -3.98 32.87
C PRO A 60 -3.00 -3.09 32.45
N ASN A 61 -2.60 -3.16 31.19
CA ASN A 61 -1.48 -2.35 30.67
C ASN A 61 -1.84 -0.85 30.58
N ILE A 62 -3.07 -0.52 30.14
CA ILE A 62 -3.54 0.86 30.09
C ILE A 62 -3.73 1.42 31.51
N ALA A 63 -4.21 0.59 32.46
CA ALA A 63 -4.31 0.97 33.87
C ALA A 63 -2.92 1.31 34.45
N ARG A 64 -1.91 0.48 34.18
CA ARG A 64 -0.53 0.75 34.59
C ARG A 64 0.02 2.05 33.98
N LEU A 65 -0.25 2.33 32.70
CA LEU A 65 0.17 3.58 32.05
C LEU A 65 -0.53 4.81 32.64
N ARG A 66 -1.83 4.70 32.95
CA ARG A 66 -2.58 5.73 33.68
C ARG A 66 -1.94 6.03 35.03
N ASP A 67 -1.64 4.99 35.81
CA ASP A 67 -1.14 5.13 37.19
C ASP A 67 0.30 5.67 37.22
N ALA A 68 1.12 5.34 36.22
CA ALA A 68 2.48 5.85 36.09
C ALA A 68 2.56 7.30 35.55
N GLY A 69 1.50 7.80 34.91
CA GLY A 69 1.50 9.13 34.29
C GLY A 69 0.13 9.80 34.37
N GLY A 70 -0.78 9.44 33.46
CA GLY A 70 -2.14 9.96 33.50
C GLY A 70 -3.04 9.43 32.40
N PHE A 71 -4.34 9.65 32.58
CA PHE A 71 -5.37 9.34 31.60
C PHE A 71 -6.44 10.43 31.61
N LYS A 72 -6.49 11.23 30.54
CA LYS A 72 -7.43 12.36 30.42
C LYS A 72 -8.23 12.23 29.13
N PRO A 73 -9.55 12.49 29.17
CA PRO A 73 -10.33 12.61 27.94
C PRO A 73 -9.85 13.82 27.14
N LEU A 74 -9.70 13.65 25.83
CA LEU A 74 -9.37 14.71 24.89
C LEU A 74 -10.58 15.03 24.01
N GLY A 75 -10.72 16.29 23.60
CA GLY A 75 -11.67 16.66 22.56
C GLY A 75 -11.23 16.11 21.20
N THR A 76 -12.19 15.74 20.36
CA THR A 76 -11.94 15.32 18.98
C THR A 76 -12.08 16.49 18.01
N SER A 77 -11.71 16.29 16.75
CA SER A 77 -11.91 17.27 15.67
C SER A 77 -13.39 17.51 15.38
N THR A 78 -13.71 18.62 14.72
CA THR A 78 -15.04 18.87 14.16
C THR A 78 -14.91 19.04 12.65
N PRO A 79 -15.45 18.11 11.83
CA PRO A 79 -16.25 16.94 12.21
C PRO A 79 -15.41 15.79 12.83
N PRO A 80 -16.05 14.90 13.63
CA PRO A 80 -15.36 13.80 14.32
C PRO A 80 -15.15 12.58 13.39
N GLN A 81 -14.58 12.81 12.22
CA GLN A 81 -14.27 11.77 11.23
C GLN A 81 -12.78 11.38 11.34
N SER A 82 -12.44 10.11 11.14
CA SER A 82 -11.05 9.62 11.23
C SER A 82 -10.05 10.46 10.42
N PRO A 83 -10.22 10.72 9.09
CA PRO A 83 -9.24 11.48 8.32
C PRO A 83 -9.03 12.90 8.87
N VAL A 84 -10.10 13.49 9.41
CA VAL A 84 -10.07 14.84 9.98
C VAL A 84 -9.29 14.86 11.30
N ALA A 85 -9.61 13.92 12.20
CA ALA A 85 -8.95 13.80 13.50
C ALA A 85 -7.45 13.48 13.36
N TRP A 86 -7.09 12.56 12.45
CA TRP A 86 -5.69 12.22 12.18
C TRP A 86 -4.94 13.40 11.54
N CYS A 87 -5.55 14.15 10.62
CA CYS A 87 -4.92 15.37 10.09
C CYS A 87 -4.75 16.47 11.15
N THR A 88 -5.72 16.63 12.05
CA THR A 88 -5.61 17.55 13.19
C THR A 88 -4.48 17.14 14.14
N LEU A 89 -4.37 15.84 14.48
CA LEU A 89 -3.28 15.30 15.31
C LEU A 89 -1.92 15.55 14.68
N THR A 90 -1.80 15.23 13.39
CA THR A 90 -0.50 15.26 12.71
C THR A 90 -0.01 16.68 12.47
N THR A 91 -0.90 17.62 12.17
CA THR A 91 -0.53 19.01 11.86
C THR A 91 -0.60 19.95 13.06
N GLY A 92 -1.32 19.59 14.12
CA GLY A 92 -1.65 20.48 15.23
C GLY A 92 -2.61 21.62 14.85
N THR A 93 -3.31 21.50 13.70
CA THR A 93 -4.21 22.54 13.17
C THR A 93 -5.64 22.00 13.01
N ASN A 94 -6.62 22.88 12.80
CA ASN A 94 -8.02 22.49 12.57
C ASN A 94 -8.31 22.23 11.07
N PRO A 95 -9.51 21.72 10.71
CA PRO A 95 -9.85 21.38 9.33
C PRO A 95 -9.79 22.52 8.33
N GLY A 96 -10.02 23.76 8.78
CA GLY A 96 -9.86 24.95 7.94
C GLY A 96 -8.42 25.20 7.50
N MET A 97 -7.44 24.68 8.24
CA MET A 97 -6.01 24.80 7.92
C MET A 97 -5.47 23.59 7.15
N HIS A 98 -5.77 22.37 7.59
CA HIS A 98 -5.25 21.16 6.92
C HIS A 98 -6.10 20.72 5.72
N GLY A 99 -7.29 21.31 5.52
CA GLY A 99 -8.10 21.16 4.31
C GLY A 99 -8.85 19.83 4.17
N ILE A 100 -8.85 18.99 5.21
CA ILE A 100 -9.51 17.66 5.20
C ILE A 100 -10.78 17.74 6.05
N PHE A 101 -11.93 17.55 5.42
CA PHE A 101 -13.24 17.71 6.07
C PHE A 101 -14.05 16.41 6.17
N ASP A 102 -13.70 15.40 5.37
CA ASP A 102 -14.36 14.09 5.33
C ASP A 102 -13.43 13.08 4.63
N PHE A 103 -13.88 11.86 4.40
CA PHE A 103 -13.26 10.90 3.48
C PHE A 103 -13.44 11.29 2.00
N ILE A 104 -14.50 12.03 1.71
CA ILE A 104 -14.92 12.37 0.35
C ILE A 104 -15.13 13.89 0.27
N HIS A 105 -14.53 14.51 -0.74
CA HIS A 105 -14.87 15.86 -1.15
C HIS A 105 -15.72 15.83 -2.42
N ARG A 106 -16.34 16.96 -2.76
CA ARG A 106 -17.12 17.13 -4.00
C ARG A 106 -16.53 18.22 -4.86
N LYS A 107 -16.49 18.00 -6.17
CA LYS A 107 -16.17 19.06 -7.12
C LYS A 107 -17.34 20.04 -7.18
N PRO A 108 -17.18 21.34 -6.86
CA PRO A 108 -18.30 22.28 -6.83
C PRO A 108 -19.07 22.39 -8.15
N GLU A 109 -18.37 22.19 -9.27
CA GLU A 109 -18.91 22.40 -10.62
C GLU A 109 -19.78 21.22 -11.07
N THR A 110 -19.40 20.00 -10.71
CA THR A 110 -20.04 18.77 -11.19
C THR A 110 -20.77 17.98 -10.11
N TYR A 111 -20.56 18.35 -8.84
CA TYR A 111 -21.00 17.61 -7.66
C TYR A 111 -20.49 16.17 -7.57
N LEU A 112 -19.52 15.78 -8.41
CA LEU A 112 -18.95 14.44 -8.37
C LEU A 112 -18.04 14.29 -7.14
N PRO A 113 -18.12 13.13 -6.45
CA PRO A 113 -17.25 12.84 -5.33
C PRO A 113 -15.82 12.57 -5.80
N TYR A 114 -14.85 12.93 -4.96
CA TYR A 114 -13.45 12.53 -5.09
C TYR A 114 -12.84 12.28 -3.70
N SER A 115 -11.74 11.53 -3.65
CA SER A 115 -11.04 11.26 -2.38
C SER A 115 -10.57 12.56 -1.74
N ALA A 116 -10.88 12.75 -0.45
CA ALA A 116 -10.47 13.94 0.27
C ALA A 116 -8.97 13.95 0.58
N THR A 117 -8.32 12.78 0.66
CA THR A 117 -6.95 12.66 1.17
C THR A 117 -5.89 12.68 0.08
N ALA A 118 -6.21 12.20 -1.13
CA ALA A 118 -5.24 12.08 -2.22
C ALA A 118 -5.90 12.25 -3.58
N GLU A 119 -5.17 12.82 -4.54
CA GLU A 119 -5.61 12.99 -5.91
C GLU A 119 -4.48 12.62 -6.88
N THR A 120 -4.82 11.90 -7.95
CA THR A 120 -3.90 11.70 -9.07
C THR A 120 -3.98 12.91 -9.99
N ARG A 121 -2.86 13.60 -10.17
CA ARG A 121 -2.71 14.75 -11.05
C ARG A 121 -1.75 14.44 -12.17
N LYS A 122 -2.01 15.04 -13.32
CA LYS A 122 -1.07 15.01 -14.43
C LYS A 122 0.08 15.98 -14.13
N VAL A 123 1.31 15.53 -14.32
CA VAL A 123 2.49 16.39 -14.19
C VAL A 123 2.64 17.18 -15.49
N GLU A 124 2.43 18.49 -15.42
CA GLU A 124 2.68 19.38 -16.55
C GLU A 124 4.18 19.43 -16.84
N LYS A 125 4.56 19.19 -18.10
CA LYS A 125 5.94 19.27 -18.55
C LYS A 125 6.10 20.39 -19.57
N TRP A 126 7.32 20.92 -19.67
CA TRP A 126 7.64 22.04 -20.57
C TRP A 126 7.30 21.77 -22.04
N TYR A 127 7.29 20.49 -22.45
CA TYR A 127 6.97 20.08 -23.82
C TYR A 127 5.49 19.80 -24.06
N ASP A 128 4.61 19.88 -23.05
CA ASP A 128 3.18 19.61 -23.22
C ASP A 128 2.49 20.64 -24.12
N CYS A 129 3.09 21.82 -24.32
CA CYS A 129 2.63 22.82 -25.28
C CYS A 129 3.13 22.58 -26.72
N LEU A 130 4.09 21.67 -26.93
CA LEU A 130 4.73 21.40 -28.23
C LEU A 130 4.41 20.01 -28.77
N LEU A 131 4.12 19.04 -27.90
CA LEU A 131 3.85 17.66 -28.27
C LEU A 131 2.38 17.31 -28.03
N PRO A 132 1.80 16.39 -28.82
CA PRO A 132 0.47 15.86 -28.53
C PRO A 132 0.47 15.21 -27.14
N GLU A 133 -0.67 15.26 -26.46
CA GLU A 133 -0.80 14.79 -25.08
C GLU A 133 -0.55 13.28 -24.92
N HIS A 134 -0.84 12.53 -25.98
CA HIS A 134 -0.74 11.08 -26.02
C HIS A 134 -0.32 10.61 -27.42
N ILE A 135 0.42 9.51 -27.47
CA ILE A 135 0.76 8.83 -28.71
C ILE A 135 -0.17 7.62 -28.88
N PRO A 136 -1.06 7.61 -29.89
CA PRO A 136 -1.91 6.46 -30.16
C PRO A 136 -1.10 5.33 -30.82
N PHE A 137 -1.29 4.10 -30.35
CA PHE A 137 -0.75 2.89 -30.99
C PHE A 137 -1.78 1.77 -30.95
N GLY A 138 -2.45 1.52 -32.09
CA GLY A 138 -3.56 0.58 -32.17
C GLY A 138 -4.68 0.94 -31.18
N ARG A 139 -5.03 0.01 -30.29
CA ARG A 139 -6.00 0.22 -29.20
C ARG A 139 -5.43 0.92 -27.97
N TYR A 140 -4.11 1.12 -27.92
CA TYR A 140 -3.41 1.74 -26.80
C TYR A 140 -3.18 3.23 -27.02
N ARG A 141 -3.02 3.96 -25.93
CA ARG A 141 -2.59 5.34 -25.82
C ARG A 141 -1.44 5.40 -24.80
N PHE A 142 -0.35 6.02 -25.18
CA PHE A 142 0.80 6.23 -24.31
C PHE A 142 0.85 7.70 -23.90
N GLU A 143 0.75 7.96 -22.60
CA GLU A 143 0.87 9.33 -22.06
C GLU A 143 2.34 9.77 -22.10
N LEU A 144 2.60 10.94 -22.68
CA LEU A 144 3.95 11.53 -22.74
C LEU A 144 4.33 12.23 -21.42
N ALA A 145 3.33 12.85 -20.79
CA ALA A 145 3.42 13.33 -19.42
C ALA A 145 3.15 12.19 -18.44
N GLY A 146 3.87 12.17 -17.32
CA GLY A 146 3.58 11.23 -16.24
C GLY A 146 2.42 11.74 -15.39
N SER A 147 1.84 10.85 -14.58
CA SER A 147 0.93 11.23 -13.50
C SER A 147 1.64 11.09 -12.16
N GLU A 148 1.29 11.94 -11.21
CA GLU A 148 1.72 11.86 -9.81
C GLU A 148 0.50 11.80 -8.90
N VAL A 149 0.63 11.12 -7.77
CA VAL A 149 -0.37 11.19 -6.71
C VAL A 149 0.06 12.30 -5.75
N VAL A 150 -0.87 13.17 -5.39
CA VAL A 150 -0.64 14.29 -4.48
C VAL A 150 -1.47 14.09 -3.22
N ASN A 151 -0.83 14.25 -2.07
CA ASN A 151 -1.52 14.27 -0.78
C ASN A 151 -2.21 15.63 -0.62
N LEU A 152 -3.52 15.61 -0.36
CA LEU A 152 -4.34 16.82 -0.24
C LEU A 152 -4.31 17.44 1.16
N ARG A 153 -3.74 16.74 2.16
CA ARG A 153 -3.54 17.28 3.50
C ARG A 153 -2.56 18.45 3.43
N GLN A 154 -3.02 19.61 3.86
CA GLN A 154 -2.20 20.80 4.02
C GLN A 154 -1.56 20.86 5.41
N GLY A 155 -0.56 21.73 5.56
CA GLY A 155 0.14 21.93 6.81
C GLY A 155 1.29 20.94 7.03
N LYS A 156 2.25 21.39 7.82
CA LYS A 156 3.46 20.63 8.14
C LYS A 156 3.17 19.65 9.28
N PRO A 157 3.33 18.34 9.07
CA PRO A 157 3.13 17.37 10.12
C PRO A 157 4.25 17.44 11.17
N PHE A 158 3.95 17.07 12.42
CA PHE A 158 4.86 17.26 13.55
C PHE A 158 6.20 16.52 13.37
N TRP A 159 6.21 15.37 12.69
CA TRP A 159 7.42 14.60 12.44
C TRP A 159 8.42 15.32 11.53
N GLU A 160 7.98 16.22 10.65
CA GLU A 160 8.93 17.01 9.85
C GLU A 160 9.73 17.98 10.71
N TYR A 161 9.15 18.52 11.78
CA TYR A 161 9.92 19.34 12.72
C TYR A 161 10.96 18.49 13.47
N LEU A 162 10.66 17.22 13.75
CA LEU A 162 11.60 16.30 14.41
C LEU A 162 12.78 15.97 13.51
N THR A 163 12.53 15.58 12.26
CA THR A 163 13.58 15.20 11.30
C THR A 163 14.46 16.38 10.91
N GLU A 164 13.89 17.58 10.73
CA GLU A 164 14.65 18.82 10.51
C GLU A 164 15.53 19.18 11.71
N SER A 165 15.09 18.84 12.92
CA SER A 165 15.87 19.02 14.15
C SER A 165 16.90 17.90 14.38
N GLY A 166 17.09 17.00 13.42
CA GLY A 166 18.07 15.92 13.52
C GLY A 166 17.60 14.71 14.33
N ILE A 167 16.31 14.58 14.64
CA ILE A 167 15.76 13.48 15.44
C ILE A 167 15.30 12.35 14.50
N PRO A 168 15.91 11.15 14.57
CA PRO A 168 15.45 9.99 13.80
C PRO A 168 14.01 9.66 14.11
N THR A 169 13.18 9.49 13.07
CA THR A 169 11.74 9.35 13.22
C THR A 169 11.20 8.24 12.31
N ARG A 170 10.44 7.32 12.90
CA ARG A 170 9.73 6.25 12.18
C ARG A 170 8.23 6.44 12.37
N VAL A 171 7.51 6.52 11.26
CA VAL A 171 6.04 6.67 11.23
C VAL A 171 5.45 5.42 10.59
N TYR A 172 4.73 4.63 11.37
CA TYR A 172 4.14 3.39 10.89
C TYR A 172 2.63 3.52 10.81
N ARG A 173 2.08 3.25 9.62
CA ARG A 173 0.65 3.23 9.33
C ARG A 173 -0.07 4.52 9.76
N MET A 174 0.39 5.66 9.26
CA MET A 174 -0.26 6.94 9.55
C MET A 174 -1.46 7.19 8.62
N PRO A 175 -2.69 7.36 9.17
CA PRO A 175 -3.87 7.70 8.37
C PRO A 175 -3.75 9.05 7.67
N ALA A 176 -4.38 9.18 6.50
CA ALA A 176 -4.40 10.41 5.68
C ALA A 176 -3.00 10.94 5.33
N ASN A 177 -2.02 10.04 5.22
CA ASN A 177 -0.65 10.36 4.83
C ASN A 177 -0.25 9.66 3.52
N TYR A 178 -1.18 9.44 2.59
CA TYR A 178 -0.90 8.86 1.27
C TYR A 178 -0.95 9.94 0.16
N PRO A 179 0.05 10.01 -0.72
CA PRO A 179 1.39 9.47 -0.53
C PRO A 179 2.08 10.07 0.71
N PRO A 180 3.09 9.37 1.26
CA PRO A 180 3.80 9.83 2.46
C PRO A 180 4.52 11.14 2.15
N THR A 181 4.32 12.14 3.01
CA THR A 181 4.93 13.45 2.84
C THR A 181 6.46 13.37 2.99
N PRO A 182 7.23 13.78 1.96
CA PRO A 182 8.68 13.81 2.00
C PRO A 182 9.23 14.59 3.19
N SER A 183 9.81 13.88 4.15
CA SER A 183 10.61 14.54 5.19
C SER A 183 12.09 14.56 4.83
N LYS A 184 12.74 15.72 4.95
CA LYS A 184 14.19 15.90 4.75
C LYS A 184 14.86 16.12 6.10
N GLY A 185 16.03 15.52 6.33
CA GLY A 185 16.78 15.69 7.58
C GLY A 185 17.41 14.39 8.04
N ALA A 186 17.23 14.07 9.32
CA ALA A 186 17.67 12.81 9.94
C ALA A 186 17.00 11.56 9.30
N ASP A 187 17.47 10.37 9.72
CA ASP A 187 16.91 9.09 9.31
C ASP A 187 15.39 9.04 9.54
N PHE A 188 14.65 8.99 8.43
CA PHE A 188 13.21 9.02 8.39
C PHE A 188 12.68 7.83 7.61
N ALA A 189 11.72 7.11 8.17
CA ALA A 189 10.86 6.26 7.36
C ALA A 189 9.39 6.42 7.72
N CYS A 190 8.55 6.31 6.70
CA CYS A 190 7.11 6.42 6.81
C CYS A 190 6.42 5.35 5.97
N LEU A 191 5.39 4.72 6.54
CA LEU A 191 4.43 3.89 5.82
C LEU A 191 3.03 4.48 5.93
N SER A 192 2.38 4.71 4.79
CA SER A 192 1.00 5.20 4.71
C SER A 192 -0.01 4.16 5.22
N ASP A 193 -1.18 4.62 5.67
CA ASP A 193 -2.31 3.75 6.06
C ASP A 193 -3.61 4.20 5.42
N MET A 194 -4.71 4.29 6.18
CA MET A 194 -6.03 4.69 5.73
C MET A 194 -5.97 5.87 4.74
N GLY A 195 -6.57 5.67 3.57
CA GLY A 195 -6.46 6.57 2.41
C GLY A 195 -5.49 6.08 1.33
N THR A 196 -4.66 5.08 1.64
CA THR A 196 -3.89 4.34 0.64
C THR A 196 -4.83 3.42 -0.14
N PRO A 197 -4.89 3.53 -1.47
CA PRO A 197 -5.78 2.70 -2.28
C PRO A 197 -5.26 1.26 -2.39
N ASP A 198 -6.17 0.34 -2.63
CA ASP A 198 -5.83 -0.99 -3.14
C ASP A 198 -5.37 -0.91 -4.62
N ILE A 199 -5.00 -2.05 -5.20
CA ILE A 199 -4.50 -2.10 -6.57
C ILE A 199 -5.54 -1.64 -7.61
N GLN A 200 -6.82 -1.66 -7.28
CA GLN A 200 -7.89 -1.17 -8.16
C GLN A 200 -8.13 0.34 -8.02
N GLY A 201 -7.45 1.01 -7.08
CA GLY A 201 -7.66 2.42 -6.78
C GLY A 201 -8.80 2.67 -5.79
N THR A 202 -9.34 1.64 -5.14
CA THR A 202 -10.48 1.78 -4.22
C THR A 202 -10.03 1.79 -2.75
N THR A 203 -10.97 2.06 -1.83
CA THR A 203 -10.70 2.10 -0.38
C THR A 203 -10.81 0.72 0.27
N GLY A 204 -10.10 -0.27 -0.28
CA GLY A 204 -10.07 -1.63 0.24
C GLY A 204 -11.28 -2.48 -0.16
N THR A 205 -11.56 -2.58 -1.47
CA THR A 205 -12.62 -3.45 -1.98
C THR A 205 -12.17 -4.90 -1.96
N PHE A 206 -12.86 -5.72 -1.16
CA PHE A 206 -12.63 -7.17 -1.11
C PHE A 206 -13.47 -7.89 -2.17
N THR A 207 -13.10 -9.11 -2.54
CA THR A 207 -13.88 -9.95 -3.45
C THR A 207 -14.46 -11.14 -2.70
N TYR A 208 -15.69 -11.51 -2.99
CA TYR A 208 -16.35 -12.65 -2.38
C TYR A 208 -16.99 -13.54 -3.43
N PHE A 209 -16.46 -14.75 -3.55
CA PHE A 209 -16.95 -15.76 -4.48
C PHE A 209 -17.97 -16.65 -3.79
N THR A 210 -19.12 -16.85 -4.44
CA THR A 210 -20.16 -17.73 -3.92
C THR A 210 -21.01 -18.33 -5.03
N ASP A 211 -21.48 -19.56 -4.83
CA ASP A 211 -22.46 -20.21 -5.70
C ASP A 211 -23.91 -20.04 -5.19
N ASP A 212 -24.14 -19.16 -4.21
CA ASP A 212 -25.47 -18.82 -3.70
C ASP A 212 -26.29 -18.05 -4.76
N PRO A 213 -27.38 -18.63 -5.30
CA PRO A 213 -28.18 -17.98 -6.32
C PRO A 213 -29.01 -16.80 -5.78
N PHE A 214 -29.24 -16.75 -4.46
CA PHE A 214 -30.05 -15.71 -3.83
C PHE A 214 -29.24 -14.49 -3.42
N ARG A 215 -27.93 -14.65 -3.27
CA ARG A 215 -27.05 -13.56 -2.86
C ARG A 215 -26.58 -12.74 -4.05
N ARG A 216 -27.06 -11.50 -4.14
CA ARG A 216 -26.76 -10.58 -5.26
C ARG A 216 -25.86 -9.41 -4.91
N LYS A 217 -25.86 -8.97 -3.64
CA LYS A 217 -25.07 -7.82 -3.16
C LYS A 217 -24.74 -7.98 -1.68
N PHE A 218 -23.70 -7.27 -1.23
CA PHE A 218 -23.46 -7.05 0.19
C PHE A 218 -24.31 -5.91 0.73
N SER A 219 -24.95 -6.15 1.87
CA SER A 219 -25.55 -5.12 2.72
C SER A 219 -24.41 -4.44 3.49
N GLY A 220 -24.00 -3.22 3.10
CA GLY A 220 -22.96 -2.46 3.81
C GLY A 220 -21.83 -1.88 2.95
N GLY A 221 -21.79 -2.17 1.64
CA GLY A 221 -20.76 -1.64 0.74
C GLY A 221 -19.36 -2.26 0.93
N GLY A 222 -18.39 -1.78 0.15
CA GLY A 222 -16.96 -2.11 0.32
C GLY A 222 -16.47 -3.47 -0.21
N GLY A 223 -17.32 -4.27 -0.85
CA GLY A 223 -16.90 -5.55 -1.43
C GLY A 223 -17.66 -5.90 -2.70
N GLU A 224 -16.98 -6.61 -3.59
CA GLU A 224 -17.52 -7.17 -4.82
C GLU A 224 -17.98 -8.60 -4.59
N LEU A 225 -19.22 -8.91 -4.95
CA LEU A 225 -19.75 -10.27 -4.94
C LEU A 225 -19.66 -10.85 -6.35
N VAL A 226 -18.95 -11.96 -6.48
CA VAL A 226 -18.81 -12.70 -7.73
C VAL A 226 -19.57 -14.02 -7.59
N GLN A 227 -20.64 -14.17 -8.39
CA GLN A 227 -21.33 -15.44 -8.49
C GLN A 227 -20.51 -16.43 -9.30
N ILE A 228 -20.36 -17.65 -8.78
CA ILE A 228 -19.60 -18.71 -9.43
C ILE A 228 -20.48 -19.93 -9.66
N THR A 229 -20.06 -20.78 -10.58
CA THR A 229 -20.71 -22.07 -10.85
C THR A 229 -19.64 -23.13 -10.94
N PHE A 230 -19.82 -24.22 -10.20
CA PHE A 230 -18.96 -25.38 -10.30
C PHE A 230 -19.46 -26.32 -11.40
N ILE A 231 -18.56 -26.68 -12.31
CA ILE A 231 -18.75 -27.72 -13.31
C ILE A 231 -17.68 -28.78 -13.02
N ASN A 232 -18.11 -30.01 -12.70
CA ASN A 232 -17.20 -31.10 -12.28
C ASN A 232 -16.27 -30.70 -11.11
N ASP A 233 -16.83 -30.04 -10.09
CA ASP A 233 -16.11 -29.51 -8.91
C ASP A 233 -14.99 -28.51 -9.24
N GLN A 234 -15.01 -27.93 -10.45
CA GLN A 234 -14.12 -26.86 -10.88
C GLN A 234 -14.92 -25.59 -11.20
N ALA A 235 -14.42 -24.43 -10.76
CA ALA A 235 -14.93 -23.13 -11.16
C ALA A 235 -13.79 -22.26 -11.72
N GLU A 236 -14.03 -21.61 -12.84
CA GLU A 236 -13.11 -20.66 -13.45
C GLU A 236 -13.59 -19.23 -13.21
N VAL A 237 -12.73 -18.44 -12.60
CA VAL A 237 -12.98 -17.03 -12.24
C VAL A 237 -11.70 -16.23 -12.47
N ALA A 238 -11.69 -14.97 -12.05
CA ALA A 238 -10.50 -14.14 -12.09
C ALA A 238 -10.39 -13.25 -10.87
N PHE A 239 -9.15 -12.89 -10.53
CA PHE A 239 -8.86 -11.73 -9.70
C PHE A 239 -9.02 -10.46 -10.54
N HIS A 240 -9.63 -9.44 -9.96
CA HIS A 240 -9.78 -8.13 -10.59
C HIS A 240 -8.65 -7.20 -10.13
N GLY A 241 -7.91 -6.69 -11.11
CA GLY A 241 -6.79 -5.76 -10.92
C GLY A 241 -7.11 -4.33 -11.37
N PRO A 242 -6.09 -3.48 -11.51
CA PRO A 242 -6.30 -2.11 -11.94
C PRO A 242 -6.90 -2.04 -13.35
N PRO A 243 -7.66 -0.99 -13.66
CA PRO A 243 -7.99 -0.67 -15.05
C PRO A 243 -6.72 -0.43 -15.86
N ASP A 244 -6.69 -0.91 -17.11
CA ASP A 244 -5.56 -0.64 -18.01
C ASP A 244 -5.59 0.82 -18.50
N SER A 245 -4.78 1.66 -17.87
CA SER A 245 -4.68 3.09 -18.18
C SER A 245 -4.22 3.36 -19.62
N LEU A 246 -3.53 2.39 -20.24
CA LEU A 246 -3.03 2.49 -21.61
C LEU A 246 -4.11 2.21 -22.65
N LEU A 247 -5.26 1.64 -22.29
CA LEU A 247 -6.34 1.48 -23.26
C LEU A 247 -6.97 2.83 -23.59
N LYS A 248 -7.32 3.01 -24.86
CA LYS A 248 -8.12 4.18 -25.28
C LYS A 248 -9.47 4.15 -24.53
N PRO A 249 -9.95 5.28 -24.00
CA PRO A 249 -11.25 5.34 -23.34
C PRO A 249 -12.34 4.87 -24.30
N GLU A 250 -13.14 3.92 -23.87
CA GLU A 250 -14.32 3.53 -24.63
C GLU A 250 -15.46 4.49 -24.34
N THR A 251 -16.26 4.79 -25.37
CA THR A 251 -17.55 5.45 -25.20
C THR A 251 -18.69 4.45 -25.45
N ASP A 252 -19.82 4.67 -24.79
CA ASP A 252 -21.04 3.94 -25.09
C ASP A 252 -21.67 4.44 -26.41
N ALA A 253 -22.73 3.77 -26.86
CA ALA A 253 -23.45 4.14 -28.09
C ALA A 253 -24.05 5.57 -28.07
N LYS A 254 -24.04 6.24 -26.90
CA LYS A 254 -24.52 7.61 -26.69
C LYS A 254 -23.35 8.60 -26.50
N GLY A 255 -22.11 8.18 -26.75
CA GLY A 255 -20.92 9.01 -26.62
C GLY A 255 -20.45 9.26 -25.19
N ARG A 256 -21.01 8.56 -24.19
CA ARG A 256 -20.62 8.73 -22.78
C ARG A 256 -19.40 7.86 -22.46
N PRO A 257 -18.43 8.34 -21.67
CA PRO A 257 -17.29 7.52 -21.25
C PRO A 257 -17.77 6.26 -20.51
N LYS A 258 -17.28 5.09 -20.92
CA LYS A 258 -17.45 3.86 -20.14
C LYS A 258 -16.39 3.80 -19.05
N SER A 259 -16.75 3.22 -17.92
CA SER A 259 -15.77 2.84 -16.91
C SER A 259 -14.76 1.87 -17.53
N PRO A 260 -13.44 2.09 -17.35
CA PRO A 260 -12.43 1.20 -17.87
C PRO A 260 -12.57 -0.17 -17.21
N LYS A 261 -12.47 -1.24 -18.01
CA LYS A 261 -12.52 -2.60 -17.50
C LYS A 261 -11.25 -2.92 -16.72
N PRO A 262 -11.35 -3.56 -15.54
CA PRO A 262 -10.19 -4.02 -14.81
C PRO A 262 -9.42 -5.07 -15.62
N VAL A 263 -8.11 -5.13 -15.44
CA VAL A 263 -7.31 -6.25 -15.94
C VAL A 263 -7.54 -7.45 -15.02
N GLU A 264 -7.66 -8.62 -15.61
CA GLU A 264 -8.00 -9.86 -14.91
C GLU A 264 -6.83 -10.83 -14.90
N THR A 265 -6.66 -11.52 -13.77
CA THR A 265 -5.73 -12.65 -13.62
C THR A 265 -6.53 -13.92 -13.34
N PRO A 266 -6.48 -14.95 -14.21
CA PRO A 266 -7.28 -16.15 -14.04
C PRO A 266 -7.02 -16.87 -12.71
N LEU A 267 -8.10 -17.31 -12.08
CA LEU A 267 -8.12 -18.12 -10.87
C LEU A 267 -9.02 -19.33 -11.12
N THR A 268 -8.48 -20.52 -10.92
CA THR A 268 -9.25 -21.77 -10.93
C THR A 268 -9.43 -22.27 -9.52
N ILE A 269 -10.67 -22.59 -9.16
CA ILE A 269 -11.05 -23.13 -7.86
C ILE A 269 -11.45 -24.58 -8.06
N TYR A 270 -10.73 -25.49 -7.42
CA TYR A 270 -11.09 -26.90 -7.35
C TYR A 270 -11.64 -27.19 -5.97
N ARG A 271 -12.85 -27.73 -5.91
CA ARG A 271 -13.47 -28.17 -4.67
C ARG A 271 -13.20 -29.66 -4.48
N ASP A 272 -12.85 -30.08 -3.28
CA ASP A 272 -12.80 -31.51 -2.99
C ASP A 272 -14.23 -32.11 -2.98
N PRO A 273 -14.45 -33.28 -3.62
CA PRO A 273 -15.77 -33.91 -3.63
C PRO A 273 -16.23 -34.37 -2.24
N THR A 274 -15.29 -34.65 -1.34
CA THR A 274 -15.52 -35.33 -0.06
C THR A 274 -15.13 -34.50 1.16
N GLU A 275 -13.98 -33.85 1.11
CA GLU A 275 -13.41 -33.09 2.21
C GLU A 275 -13.84 -31.61 2.14
N PRO A 276 -13.90 -30.90 3.28
CA PRO A 276 -14.19 -29.47 3.32
C PRO A 276 -12.93 -28.66 2.95
N THR A 277 -12.33 -28.98 1.81
CA THR A 277 -11.10 -28.35 1.32
C THR A 277 -11.24 -27.88 -0.13
N VAL A 278 -10.45 -26.89 -0.49
CA VAL A 278 -10.38 -26.34 -1.85
C VAL A 278 -8.93 -26.14 -2.25
N ARG A 279 -8.65 -26.32 -3.54
CA ARG A 279 -7.37 -25.96 -4.14
C ARG A 279 -7.58 -24.77 -5.07
N LEU A 280 -6.89 -23.68 -4.78
CA LEU A 280 -6.87 -22.47 -5.59
C LEU A 280 -5.63 -22.49 -6.47
N VAL A 281 -5.78 -22.20 -7.77
CA VAL A 281 -4.69 -22.19 -8.74
C VAL A 281 -4.76 -20.90 -9.54
N TRP A 282 -3.66 -20.14 -9.56
CA TRP A 282 -3.51 -18.96 -10.41
C TRP A 282 -2.05 -18.85 -10.82
N GLU A 283 -1.79 -18.34 -12.03
CA GLU A 283 -0.43 -18.21 -12.56
C GLU A 283 0.33 -19.56 -12.50
N ASN A 284 1.45 -19.61 -11.78
CA ASN A 284 2.23 -20.82 -11.47
C ASN A 284 2.15 -21.20 -9.98
N ARG A 285 1.13 -20.70 -9.26
CA ARG A 285 0.92 -20.89 -7.83
C ARG A 285 -0.29 -21.76 -7.56
N GLN A 286 -0.23 -22.50 -6.46
CA GLN A 286 -1.38 -23.19 -5.91
C GLN A 286 -1.35 -23.18 -4.39
N VAL A 287 -2.52 -23.11 -3.77
CA VAL A 287 -2.69 -23.26 -2.33
C VAL A 287 -3.90 -24.15 -2.06
N VAL A 288 -3.83 -24.94 -0.99
CA VAL A 288 -4.95 -25.72 -0.49
C VAL A 288 -5.43 -25.06 0.81
N LEU A 289 -6.73 -24.88 0.94
CA LEU A 289 -7.37 -24.28 2.11
C LEU A 289 -8.38 -25.26 2.68
N THR A 290 -8.43 -25.34 3.99
CA THR A 290 -9.53 -26.01 4.72
C THR A 290 -10.59 -24.98 5.10
N GLU A 291 -11.83 -25.42 5.25
CA GLU A 291 -12.91 -24.56 5.75
C GLU A 291 -12.55 -23.93 7.11
N GLY A 292 -12.74 -22.61 7.22
CA GLY A 292 -12.36 -21.81 8.39
C GLY A 292 -10.92 -21.31 8.39
N GLU A 293 -10.14 -21.58 7.34
CA GLU A 293 -8.73 -21.25 7.27
C GLU A 293 -8.44 -19.98 6.45
N TRP A 294 -7.44 -19.22 6.87
CA TRP A 294 -6.81 -18.15 6.10
C TRP A 294 -5.53 -18.66 5.44
N THR A 295 -5.27 -18.25 4.21
CA THR A 295 -3.93 -18.34 3.66
C THR A 295 -2.99 -17.33 4.32
N ASP A 296 -1.70 -17.53 4.11
CA ASP A 296 -0.71 -16.45 4.18
C ASP A 296 -0.97 -15.39 3.09
N TRP A 297 -0.14 -14.36 3.05
CA TRP A 297 -0.15 -13.36 2.00
C TRP A 297 0.43 -13.93 0.71
N HIS A 298 -0.34 -13.84 -0.36
CA HIS A 298 0.02 -14.34 -1.68
C HIS A 298 0.06 -13.21 -2.71
N PRO A 299 1.07 -13.20 -3.59
CA PRO A 299 1.10 -12.22 -4.66
C PRO A 299 0.14 -12.61 -5.79
N VAL A 300 -0.36 -11.59 -6.48
CA VAL A 300 -1.16 -11.70 -7.71
C VAL A 300 -0.64 -10.65 -8.69
N GLU A 301 -0.20 -11.07 -9.87
CA GLU A 301 0.35 -10.17 -10.88
C GLU A 301 -0.69 -9.86 -11.97
N PHE A 302 -0.76 -8.60 -12.36
CA PHE A 302 -1.63 -8.10 -13.42
C PHE A 302 -0.80 -7.62 -14.60
N LYS A 303 -1.10 -8.16 -15.78
CA LYS A 303 -0.38 -7.87 -17.02
C LYS A 303 -1.05 -6.69 -17.76
N LEU A 304 -0.52 -5.49 -17.57
CA LEU A 304 -0.98 -4.26 -18.23
C LEU A 304 -0.39 -4.10 -19.64
N GLY A 305 -1.12 -3.43 -20.53
CA GLY A 305 -0.60 -2.97 -21.81
C GLY A 305 -0.54 -4.02 -22.92
N PRO A 306 0.24 -3.75 -23.98
CA PRO A 306 0.36 -4.65 -25.13
C PRO A 306 1.12 -5.93 -24.78
N ARG A 307 0.70 -7.03 -25.41
CA ARG A 307 1.41 -8.32 -25.39
C ARG A 307 2.20 -8.48 -26.67
N TRP A 308 3.27 -9.25 -26.61
CA TRP A 308 4.03 -9.58 -27.81
C TRP A 308 3.13 -10.34 -28.81
N PRO A 309 3.15 -10.04 -30.12
CA PRO A 309 2.20 -10.61 -31.08
C PRO A 309 2.28 -12.14 -31.23
N PHE A 310 3.39 -12.76 -30.80
CA PHE A 310 3.63 -14.20 -30.92
C PHE A 310 3.86 -14.91 -29.58
N THR A 311 3.74 -14.20 -28.44
CA THR A 311 3.85 -14.77 -27.10
C THR A 311 2.91 -14.04 -26.15
N ASP A 312 2.29 -14.72 -25.18
CA ASP A 312 1.46 -14.08 -24.14
C ASP A 312 2.29 -13.29 -23.09
N LEU A 313 3.51 -12.91 -23.44
CA LEU A 313 4.41 -12.11 -22.62
C LEU A 313 4.02 -10.62 -22.70
N PRO A 314 3.93 -9.91 -21.56
CA PRO A 314 3.67 -8.48 -21.53
C PRO A 314 4.90 -7.71 -22.03
N ILE A 315 4.68 -6.64 -22.80
CA ILE A 315 5.75 -5.73 -23.25
C ILE A 315 6.17 -4.77 -22.12
N LEU A 316 5.25 -4.50 -21.19
CA LEU A 316 5.46 -3.59 -20.06
C LEU A 316 5.55 -4.35 -18.73
N PRO A 317 6.12 -3.73 -17.68
CA PRO A 317 6.14 -4.30 -16.35
C PRO A 317 4.74 -4.67 -15.86
N THR A 318 4.63 -5.83 -15.21
CA THR A 318 3.40 -6.26 -14.54
C THR A 318 3.19 -5.50 -13.24
N THR A 319 1.96 -5.14 -12.94
CA THR A 319 1.59 -4.58 -11.64
C THR A 319 1.42 -5.72 -10.64
N LYS A 320 2.17 -5.68 -9.55
CA LYS A 320 2.10 -6.70 -8.49
C LYS A 320 1.21 -6.24 -7.36
N SER A 321 0.39 -7.16 -6.88
CA SER A 321 -0.47 -6.98 -5.72
C SER A 321 -0.29 -8.13 -4.74
N ILE A 322 -0.79 -7.95 -3.52
CA ILE A 322 -0.76 -8.97 -2.48
C ILE A 322 -2.12 -9.07 -1.79
N GLY A 323 -2.58 -10.29 -1.52
CA GLY A 323 -3.84 -10.57 -0.86
C GLY A 323 -3.80 -11.85 -0.05
N ARG A 324 -4.83 -12.06 0.76
CA ARG A 324 -5.05 -13.30 1.52
C ARG A 324 -6.46 -13.81 1.32
N PHE A 325 -6.63 -15.11 1.39
CA PHE A 325 -7.88 -15.79 1.07
C PHE A 325 -8.39 -16.52 2.30
N TYR A 326 -9.70 -16.44 2.53
CA TYR A 326 -10.38 -17.12 3.63
C TYR A 326 -11.48 -18.01 3.08
N LEU A 327 -11.31 -19.32 3.27
CA LEU A 327 -12.34 -20.27 2.91
C LEU A 327 -13.36 -20.31 4.04
N LYS A 328 -14.50 -19.66 3.84
CA LYS A 328 -15.54 -19.62 4.87
C LYS A 328 -16.36 -20.89 4.89
N GLN A 329 -16.70 -21.42 3.71
CA GLN A 329 -17.55 -22.59 3.58
C GLN A 329 -17.35 -23.27 2.22
N VAL A 330 -17.32 -24.60 2.19
CA VAL A 330 -17.20 -25.39 0.95
C VAL A 330 -18.56 -25.90 0.47
N ARG A 331 -19.40 -26.39 1.39
CA ARG A 331 -20.75 -26.94 1.15
C ARG A 331 -21.68 -26.57 2.34
N PRO A 332 -23.01 -26.49 2.15
CA PRO A 332 -23.76 -26.69 0.91
C PRO A 332 -23.65 -25.52 -0.08
N VAL A 333 -23.26 -24.35 0.41
CA VAL A 333 -23.03 -23.14 -0.37
C VAL A 333 -21.56 -22.76 -0.26
N PHE A 334 -20.88 -22.62 -1.39
CA PHE A 334 -19.50 -22.20 -1.45
C PHE A 334 -19.35 -20.73 -1.08
N GLN A 335 -18.35 -20.42 -0.25
CA GLN A 335 -18.05 -19.07 0.22
C GLN A 335 -16.54 -18.90 0.37
N LEU A 336 -15.92 -18.16 -0.55
CA LEU A 336 -14.51 -17.77 -0.49
C LEU A 336 -14.41 -16.25 -0.41
N TYR A 337 -13.78 -15.75 0.64
CA TYR A 337 -13.44 -14.34 0.78
C TYR A 337 -12.00 -14.13 0.32
N VAL A 338 -11.78 -13.12 -0.51
CA VAL A 338 -10.48 -12.64 -0.93
C VAL A 338 -10.34 -11.22 -0.40
N SER A 339 -9.31 -10.96 0.38
CA SER A 339 -9.02 -9.61 0.88
C SER A 339 -8.88 -8.63 -0.28
N PRO A 340 -8.99 -7.32 -0.04
CA PRO A 340 -8.56 -6.34 -1.03
C PRO A 340 -7.14 -6.68 -1.49
N LEU A 341 -6.93 -6.65 -2.79
CA LEU A 341 -5.61 -6.88 -3.37
C LEU A 341 -4.84 -5.58 -3.22
N ASN A 342 -3.97 -5.53 -2.23
CA ASN A 342 -3.19 -4.33 -1.92
C ASN A 342 -1.97 -4.24 -2.82
N VAL A 343 -1.38 -3.06 -2.92
CA VAL A 343 -0.07 -2.88 -3.56
C VAL A 343 0.96 -3.78 -2.87
N ASP A 344 1.75 -4.52 -3.65
CA ASP A 344 2.83 -5.35 -3.11
C ASP A 344 3.92 -4.46 -2.49
N PRO A 345 4.17 -4.53 -1.17
CA PRO A 345 5.17 -3.67 -0.51
C PRO A 345 6.61 -3.99 -0.92
N LEU A 346 6.88 -5.19 -1.48
CA LEU A 346 8.22 -5.55 -1.95
C LEU A 346 8.51 -5.04 -3.37
N ASN A 347 7.47 -4.66 -4.11
CA ASN A 347 7.58 -4.09 -5.45
C ASN A 347 6.42 -3.12 -5.71
N PRO A 348 6.38 -1.98 -5.02
CA PRO A 348 5.20 -1.15 -4.96
C PRO A 348 4.97 -0.39 -6.27
N ALA A 349 3.79 -0.58 -6.87
CA ALA A 349 3.35 0.16 -8.04
C ALA A 349 2.95 1.62 -7.72
N LEU A 350 2.77 1.95 -6.43
CA LEU A 350 2.36 3.25 -5.92
C LEU A 350 3.27 3.69 -4.76
N PRO A 351 3.49 4.99 -4.55
CA PRO A 351 4.34 5.51 -3.48
C PRO A 351 3.68 5.36 -2.10
N ILE A 352 3.73 4.16 -1.52
CA ILE A 352 3.11 3.85 -0.22
C ILE A 352 4.04 4.15 0.97
N SER A 353 5.35 4.22 0.73
CA SER A 353 6.42 4.36 1.73
C SER A 353 7.40 5.50 1.40
N GLN A 354 8.13 5.94 2.43
CA GLN A 354 9.32 6.80 2.31
C GLN A 354 10.43 6.24 3.21
N PRO A 355 11.71 6.16 2.77
CA PRO A 355 12.15 6.33 1.38
C PRO A 355 11.42 5.35 0.44
N LYS A 356 11.49 5.60 -0.87
CA LYS A 356 10.92 4.64 -1.83
C LYS A 356 11.71 3.33 -1.68
N ASP A 357 10.99 2.22 -1.52
CA ASP A 357 11.56 0.88 -1.37
C ASP A 357 12.40 0.45 -2.59
#